data_AF-A0A2E5JFN7-F1
#
_entry.id   AF-A0A2E5JFN7-F1
#
_cell.length_a   1.000
_cell.length_b   1.000
_cell.length_c   1.000
_cell.angle_alpha   90.00
_cell.angle_beta   90.00
_cell.angle_gamma   90.00
#
_symmetry.space_group_name_H-M   'P 1'
#
loop_
_entity.id
_entity.type
_entity.pdbx_description
1 polymer ?
#
loop_
_entity_poly.entity_id
_entity_poly.type
_entity_poly.pdbx_seq_one_letter_code
_entity_poly.pdbx_strand_id
1 'polypeptide(L)'
;MKLAEKIGFLFIFVIIGLGVWFSHANLEAYQSWYAGPHGLLEWLTLASILSCIIASLYRASILAPFRKTSFLIGLYSSAAILLLFGALEGSRRWGLVDDFLPGWSVATLFFLYLVVLPLCYLKFLKTRKRVDDWAIPLPRIYHIWFYVLLLIAHWSTSANEFRPEQLQFGACWLFFMVLMEPLNRVVFSRTTIER
;
A
#
# COMPACT_ATOMS: atom_id res chain seq x y z
N MET A 1 -14.33 -1.69 12.49
CA MET A 1 -13.55 -0.74 11.67
C MET A 1 -13.83 0.67 12.17
N LYS A 2 -12.79 1.48 12.35
CA LYS A 2 -12.93 2.89 12.73
C LYS A 2 -13.57 3.69 11.59
N LEU A 3 -14.15 4.84 11.88
CA LEU A 3 -14.78 5.70 10.87
C LEU A 3 -13.77 6.10 9.77
N ALA A 4 -12.56 6.52 10.16
CA ALA A 4 -11.49 6.87 9.22
C ALA A 4 -11.15 5.73 8.24
N GLU A 5 -11.17 4.47 8.71
CA GLU A 5 -10.94 3.33 7.81
C GLU A 5 -12.05 3.19 6.78
N LYS A 6 -13.32 3.30 7.22
CA LYS A 6 -14.47 3.19 6.31
C LYS A 6 -14.42 4.26 5.23
N ILE A 7 -14.07 5.49 5.62
CA ILE A 7 -13.90 6.62 4.69
C ILE A 7 -12.75 6.32 3.71
N GLY A 8 -11.61 5.81 4.19
CA GLY A 8 -10.49 5.44 3.32
C GLY A 8 -10.86 4.37 2.29
N PHE A 9 -11.56 3.30 2.69
CA PHE A 9 -12.02 2.28 1.74
C PHE A 9 -13.04 2.82 0.74
N LEU A 10 -13.98 3.64 1.21
CA LEU A 10 -14.96 4.29 0.34
C LEU A 10 -14.26 5.18 -0.70
N PHE A 11 -13.28 5.97 -0.27
CA PHE A 11 -12.47 6.79 -1.15
C PHE A 11 -11.80 5.95 -2.25
N ILE A 12 -11.08 4.89 -1.88
CA ILE A 12 -10.40 4.03 -2.87
C ILE A 12 -11.42 3.37 -3.80
N PHE A 13 -12.55 2.89 -3.27
CA PHE A 13 -13.60 2.24 -4.06
C PHE A 13 -14.25 3.19 -5.06
N VAL A 14 -14.53 4.44 -4.66
CA VAL A 14 -15.09 5.46 -5.55
C VAL A 14 -14.13 5.78 -6.67
N ILE A 15 -12.85 6.02 -6.36
CA ILE A 15 -11.85 6.30 -7.39
C ILE A 15 -11.80 5.13 -8.37
N ILE A 16 -11.64 3.89 -7.89
CA ILE A 16 -11.53 2.72 -8.76
C ILE A 16 -12.79 2.47 -9.58
N GLY A 17 -13.98 2.62 -8.98
CA GLY A 17 -15.24 2.51 -9.70
C GLY A 17 -15.34 3.53 -10.84
N LEU A 18 -14.93 4.78 -10.59
CA LEU A 18 -14.83 5.81 -11.63
C LEU A 18 -13.82 5.42 -12.72
N GLY A 19 -12.69 4.82 -12.35
CA GLY A 19 -11.70 4.35 -13.33
C GLY A 19 -12.25 3.25 -14.24
N VAL A 20 -12.93 2.25 -13.68
CA VAL A 20 -13.58 1.19 -14.48
C VAL A 20 -14.63 1.82 -15.40
N TRP A 21 -15.49 2.69 -14.88
CA TRP A 21 -16.51 3.36 -15.69
C TRP A 21 -15.92 4.22 -16.81
N PHE A 22 -14.94 5.09 -16.51
CA PHE A 22 -14.27 5.93 -17.50
C PHE A 22 -13.62 5.12 -18.61
N SER A 23 -12.99 3.98 -18.27
CA SER A 23 -12.36 3.14 -19.29
C SER A 23 -13.35 2.63 -20.34
N HIS A 24 -14.62 2.42 -19.98
CA HIS A 24 -15.66 1.99 -20.92
C HIS A 24 -16.37 3.17 -21.60
N ALA A 25 -16.55 4.29 -20.89
CA ALA A 25 -17.32 5.42 -21.38
C ALA A 25 -16.52 6.33 -22.32
N ASN A 26 -15.25 6.61 -21.99
CA ASN A 26 -14.37 7.46 -22.77
C ASN A 26 -12.91 7.06 -22.55
N LEU A 27 -12.41 6.21 -23.45
CA LEU A 27 -11.06 5.67 -23.37
C LEU A 27 -9.98 6.76 -23.43
N GLU A 28 -10.18 7.79 -24.26
CA GLU A 28 -9.23 8.89 -24.41
C GLU A 28 -9.10 9.70 -23.11
N ALA A 29 -10.22 10.03 -22.46
CA ALA A 29 -10.20 10.71 -21.16
C ALA A 29 -9.55 9.84 -20.07
N TYR A 30 -9.80 8.52 -20.10
CA TYR A 30 -9.17 7.58 -19.18
C TYR A 30 -7.64 7.56 -19.36
N GLN A 31 -7.17 7.47 -20.61
CA GLN A 31 -5.75 7.35 -20.93
C GLN A 31 -4.96 8.66 -20.83
N SER A 32 -5.60 9.82 -20.96
CA SER A 32 -4.92 11.11 -20.91
C SER A 32 -4.90 11.70 -19.50
N TRP A 33 -6.07 11.87 -18.90
CA TRP A 33 -6.21 12.60 -17.64
C TRP A 33 -6.27 11.70 -16.41
N TYR A 34 -6.83 10.51 -16.53
CA TYR A 34 -7.14 9.68 -15.36
C TYR A 34 -5.99 8.73 -14.98
N ALA A 35 -5.63 7.81 -15.88
CA ALA A 35 -4.60 6.79 -15.71
C ALA A 35 -3.35 7.06 -16.58
N GLY A 36 -3.35 8.14 -17.35
CA GLY A 36 -2.24 8.53 -18.21
C GLY A 36 -1.01 9.02 -17.46
N PRO A 37 0.08 9.30 -18.21
CA PRO A 37 1.23 10.01 -17.66
C PRO A 37 0.79 11.35 -17.04
N HIS A 38 1.19 11.59 -15.79
CA HIS A 38 0.80 12.73 -14.97
C HIS A 38 -0.70 12.83 -14.66
N GLY A 39 -1.45 11.73 -14.87
CA GLY A 39 -2.88 11.64 -14.61
C GLY A 39 -3.24 11.62 -13.13
N LEU A 40 -4.54 11.65 -12.84
CA LEU A 40 -5.06 11.69 -11.48
C LEU A 40 -4.58 10.54 -10.60
N LEU A 41 -4.64 9.29 -11.09
CA LEU A 41 -4.22 8.10 -10.34
C LEU A 41 -2.75 8.17 -9.95
N GLU A 42 -1.95 8.79 -10.82
CA GLU A 42 -0.53 8.95 -10.64
C GLU A 42 -0.22 9.78 -9.37
N TRP A 43 -0.80 10.98 -9.30
CA TRP A 43 -0.64 11.91 -8.18
C TRP A 43 -1.19 11.33 -6.89
N LEU A 44 -2.32 10.62 -6.96
CA LEU A 44 -2.90 9.98 -5.80
C LEU A 44 -2.04 8.82 -5.28
N THR A 45 -1.35 8.11 -6.17
CA THR A 45 -0.39 7.07 -5.79
C THR A 45 0.80 7.68 -5.05
N LEU A 46 1.38 8.76 -5.58
CA LEU A 46 2.46 9.50 -4.90
C LEU A 46 2.02 10.04 -3.53
N ALA A 47 0.80 10.58 -3.44
CA ALA A 47 0.24 11.05 -2.17
C ALA A 47 0.12 9.94 -1.13
N SER A 48 -0.27 8.72 -1.54
CA SER A 48 -0.35 7.57 -0.63
C SER A 48 1.03 7.10 -0.16
N ILE A 49 2.04 7.10 -1.04
CA ILE A 49 3.42 6.76 -0.69
C ILE A 49 3.98 7.76 0.31
N LEU A 50 3.80 9.06 0.05
CA LEU A 50 4.20 10.13 0.96
C LEU A 50 3.50 9.98 2.32
N SER A 51 2.20 9.66 2.32
CA SER A 51 1.44 9.41 3.54
C SER A 51 1.99 8.20 4.33
N CYS A 52 2.41 7.13 3.65
CA CYS A 52 3.05 5.98 4.29
C CYS A 52 4.42 6.33 4.91
N ILE A 53 5.21 7.14 4.20
CA ILE A 53 6.52 7.62 4.70
C ILE A 53 6.31 8.45 5.97
N ILE A 54 5.42 9.45 5.90
CA ILE A 54 5.10 10.32 7.05
C ILE A 54 4.60 9.48 8.22
N ALA A 55 3.67 8.55 7.99
CA ALA A 55 3.14 7.69 9.05
C ALA A 55 4.21 6.79 9.68
N SER A 56 5.14 6.27 8.89
CA SER A 56 6.25 5.43 9.38
C SER A 56 7.22 6.24 10.23
N LEU A 57 7.62 7.43 9.75
CA LEU A 57 8.51 8.34 10.49
C LEU A 57 7.86 8.86 11.77
N TYR A 58 6.61 9.30 11.70
CA TYR A 58 5.84 9.76 12.85
C TYR A 58 5.74 8.68 13.94
N ARG A 59 5.47 7.43 13.54
CA ARG A 59 5.46 6.30 14.48
C ARG A 59 6.82 6.02 15.07
N ALA A 60 7.89 6.10 14.29
CA ALA A 60 9.24 5.92 14.79
C ALA A 60 9.56 6.99 15.85
N SER A 61 9.26 8.26 15.58
CA SER A 61 9.48 9.36 16.53
C SER A 61 8.69 9.18 17.84
N ILE A 62 7.44 8.75 17.76
CA ILE A 62 6.60 8.55 18.95
C ILE A 62 6.99 7.31 19.76
N LEU A 63 7.38 6.23 19.09
CA LEU A 63 7.68 4.95 19.73
C LEU A 63 9.17 4.78 20.07
N ALA A 64 10.04 5.72 19.66
CA ALA A 64 11.47 5.68 19.94
C ALA A 64 11.82 5.50 21.44
N PRO A 65 11.17 6.19 22.40
CA PRO A 65 11.48 6.02 23.83
C PRO A 65 11.05 4.66 24.41
N PHE A 66 10.25 3.92 23.65
CA PHE A 66 9.36 2.88 24.14
C PHE A 66 9.66 1.50 23.52
N ARG A 67 10.37 1.48 22.38
CA ARG A 67 10.62 0.29 21.58
C ARG A 67 12.11 0.11 21.33
N LYS A 68 12.51 -1.14 21.14
CA LYS A 68 13.89 -1.52 20.83
C LYS A 68 14.36 -0.97 19.48
N THR A 69 15.67 -0.84 19.32
CA THR A 69 16.30 -0.32 18.10
C THR A 69 15.91 -1.10 16.84
N SER A 70 15.76 -2.44 16.89
CA SER A 70 15.35 -3.21 15.70
C SER A 70 13.95 -2.83 15.19
N PHE A 71 13.05 -2.44 16.09
CA PHE A 71 11.69 -2.00 15.73
C PHE A 71 11.75 -0.66 15.00
N LEU A 72 12.59 0.25 15.51
CA LEU A 72 12.80 1.56 14.88
C LEU A 72 13.50 1.43 13.52
N ILE A 73 14.52 0.57 13.43
CA ILE A 73 15.17 0.22 12.16
C ILE A 73 14.11 -0.26 11.17
N GLY A 74 13.21 -1.14 11.58
CA GLY A 74 12.11 -1.61 10.72
C GLY A 74 11.23 -0.48 10.16
N LEU A 75 10.83 0.48 11.00
CA LEU A 75 10.05 1.65 10.56
C LEU A 75 10.84 2.58 9.62
N TYR A 76 12.10 2.87 9.93
CA TYR A 76 12.95 3.68 9.06
C TYR A 76 13.26 2.99 7.74
N SER A 77 13.51 1.67 7.75
CA SER A 77 13.70 0.87 6.55
C SER A 77 12.43 0.87 5.70
N SER A 78 11.24 0.73 6.29
CA SER A 78 9.98 0.86 5.56
C SER A 78 9.85 2.23 4.89
N ALA A 79 10.14 3.31 5.62
CA ALA A 79 10.10 4.67 5.07
C ALA A 79 11.12 4.86 3.93
N ALA A 80 12.34 4.35 4.09
CA ALA A 80 13.39 4.42 3.08
C ALA A 80 13.04 3.64 1.81
N ILE A 81 12.50 2.43 1.94
CA ILE A 81 12.05 1.62 0.80
C ILE A 81 10.94 2.33 0.03
N LEU A 82 9.97 2.92 0.74
CA LEU A 82 8.88 3.68 0.13
C LEU A 82 9.39 4.95 -0.57
N LEU A 83 10.39 5.63 0.00
CA LEU A 83 11.03 6.78 -0.63
C LEU A 83 11.72 6.39 -1.93
N LEU A 84 12.49 5.29 -1.91
CA LEU A 84 13.14 4.75 -3.11
C LEU A 84 12.10 4.35 -4.15
N PHE A 85 11.03 3.67 -3.74
CA PHE A 85 9.94 3.30 -4.65
C PHE A 85 9.28 4.53 -5.28
N GLY A 86 8.94 5.56 -4.48
CA GLY A 86 8.38 6.80 -5.00
C GLY A 86 9.33 7.56 -5.93
N ALA A 87 10.63 7.57 -5.64
CA ALA A 87 11.63 8.20 -6.49
C ALA A 87 11.83 7.43 -7.82
N LEU A 88 11.82 6.09 -7.77
CA LEU A 88 11.92 5.23 -8.94
C LEU A 88 10.69 5.36 -9.83
N GLU A 89 9.49 5.35 -9.25
CA GLU A 89 8.25 5.62 -9.99
C GLU A 89 8.27 7.02 -10.62
N GLY A 90 8.71 8.04 -9.88
CA GLY A 90 8.90 9.39 -10.43
C GLY A 90 9.90 9.44 -11.60
N SER A 91 11.03 8.73 -11.47
CA SER A 91 12.08 8.68 -12.49
C SER A 91 11.62 7.95 -13.76
N ARG A 92 10.87 6.85 -13.60
CA ARG A 92 10.22 6.13 -14.70
C ARG A 92 9.36 7.06 -15.54
N ARG A 93 8.60 7.93 -14.87
CA ARG A 93 7.66 8.86 -15.52
C ARG A 93 8.32 10.01 -16.25
N TRP A 94 9.54 10.38 -15.85
CA TRP A 94 10.36 11.35 -16.59
C TRP A 94 11.17 10.71 -17.72
N GLY A 95 10.97 9.40 -17.97
CA GLY A 95 11.72 8.65 -18.99
C GLY A 95 13.20 8.47 -18.65
N LEU A 96 13.57 8.61 -17.37
CA LEU A 96 14.96 8.45 -16.91
C LEU A 96 15.32 6.99 -16.65
N VAL A 97 14.31 6.14 -16.40
CA VAL A 97 14.47 4.71 -16.11
C VAL A 97 13.33 3.96 -16.82
N ASP A 98 13.63 2.80 -17.40
CA ASP A 98 12.60 1.90 -17.92
C ASP A 98 11.76 1.30 -16.78
N ASP A 99 10.80 0.44 -17.10
CA ASP A 99 9.98 -0.27 -16.12
C ASP A 99 10.86 -1.08 -15.13
N PHE A 100 11.13 -0.47 -13.97
CA PHE A 100 11.98 -1.04 -12.92
C PHE A 100 11.40 -2.34 -12.35
N LEU A 101 10.07 -2.45 -12.29
CA LEU A 101 9.35 -3.62 -11.80
C LEU A 101 8.20 -3.96 -12.76
N PRO A 102 8.25 -5.14 -13.42
CA PRO A 102 7.11 -5.63 -14.18
C PRO A 102 5.85 -5.71 -13.30
N GLY A 103 4.67 -5.43 -13.86
CA GLY A 103 3.42 -5.43 -13.10
C GLY A 103 3.12 -6.75 -12.37
N TRP A 104 3.54 -7.89 -12.94
CA TRP A 104 3.40 -9.20 -12.30
C TRP A 104 4.28 -9.36 -11.05
N SER A 105 5.43 -8.71 -11.00
CA SER A 105 6.33 -8.70 -9.84
C SER A 105 5.67 -7.98 -8.67
N VAL A 106 5.03 -6.83 -8.92
CA VAL A 106 4.29 -6.08 -7.90
C VAL A 106 3.12 -6.90 -7.36
N ALA A 107 2.33 -7.52 -8.24
CA ALA A 107 1.22 -8.40 -7.83
C ALA A 107 1.72 -9.59 -6.97
N THR A 108 2.85 -10.19 -7.35
CA THR A 108 3.46 -11.30 -6.61
C THR A 108 3.94 -10.86 -5.22
N LEU A 109 4.63 -9.72 -5.11
CA LEU A 109 5.08 -9.16 -3.83
C LEU A 109 3.89 -8.83 -2.92
N PHE A 110 2.82 -8.25 -3.48
CA PHE A 110 1.59 -7.98 -2.74
C PHE A 110 0.91 -9.27 -2.30
N PHE A 111 0.87 -10.32 -3.11
CA PHE A 111 0.32 -11.61 -2.69
C PHE A 111 1.11 -12.23 -1.53
N LEU A 112 2.45 -12.23 -1.63
CA LEU A 112 3.33 -12.71 -0.55
C LEU A 112 3.11 -11.92 0.74
N TYR A 113 2.97 -10.59 0.64
CA TYR A 113 2.74 -9.73 1.79
C TYR A 113 1.31 -9.85 2.36
N LEU A 114 0.28 -9.86 1.50
CA LEU A 114 -1.11 -9.78 1.93
C LEU A 114 -1.67 -11.12 2.41
N VAL A 115 -1.17 -12.23 1.87
CA VAL A 115 -1.71 -13.57 2.12
C VAL A 115 -0.70 -14.44 2.85
N VAL A 116 0.49 -14.64 2.27
CA VAL A 116 1.47 -15.59 2.81
C VAL A 116 2.02 -15.14 4.16
N LEU A 117 2.38 -13.86 4.29
CA LEU A 117 2.96 -13.34 5.53
C LEU A 117 1.99 -13.43 6.74
N PRO A 118 0.70 -13.04 6.66
CA PRO A 118 -0.26 -13.27 7.74
C PRO A 118 -0.45 -14.73 8.10
N LEU A 119 -0.52 -15.64 7.12
CA LEU A 119 -0.66 -17.08 7.39
C LEU A 119 0.56 -17.61 8.15
N CYS A 120 1.77 -17.21 7.73
CA CYS A 120 3.01 -17.55 8.41
C CYS A 120 3.09 -16.93 9.81
N TYR A 121 2.57 -15.71 10.00
CA TYR A 121 2.51 -15.03 11.30
C TYR A 121 1.59 -15.71 12.30
N LEU A 122 0.47 -16.27 11.82
CA LEU A 122 -0.48 -17.02 12.65
C LEU A 122 0.07 -18.39 13.03
N LYS A 123 0.82 -19.05 12.12
CA LYS A 123 1.30 -20.43 12.30
C LYS A 123 2.63 -20.55 13.06
N PHE A 124 3.58 -19.63 12.84
CA PHE A 124 4.96 -19.80 13.33
C PHE A 124 5.37 -18.69 14.31
N LEU A 125 5.69 -19.08 15.56
CA LEU A 125 6.13 -18.16 16.61
C LEU A 125 7.40 -17.39 16.23
N LYS A 126 8.34 -18.03 15.53
CA LYS A 126 9.58 -17.39 15.04
C LYS A 126 9.27 -16.26 14.06
N THR A 127 8.33 -16.47 13.14
CA THR A 127 7.89 -15.45 12.18
C THR A 127 7.16 -14.32 12.89
N ARG A 128 6.28 -14.64 13.84
CA ARG A 128 5.61 -13.65 14.70
C ARG A 128 6.60 -12.72 15.37
N LYS A 129 7.58 -13.29 16.09
CA LYS A 129 8.63 -12.51 16.76
C LYS A 129 9.37 -11.62 15.76
N ARG A 130 9.80 -12.15 14.61
CA ARG A 130 10.51 -11.34 13.60
C ARG A 130 9.67 -10.19 13.04
N VAL A 131 8.41 -10.45 12.70
CA VAL A 131 7.48 -9.44 12.18
C VAL A 131 7.25 -8.33 13.21
N ASP A 132 7.01 -8.70 14.47
CA ASP A 132 6.80 -7.73 15.54
C ASP A 132 8.10 -6.96 15.87
N ASP A 133 9.25 -7.62 15.80
CA ASP A 133 10.57 -7.05 16.06
C ASP A 133 11.01 -6.03 15.01
N TRP A 134 10.56 -6.20 13.77
CA TRP A 134 10.82 -5.34 12.61
C TRP A 134 9.67 -4.37 12.31
N ALA A 135 8.69 -4.26 13.21
CA ALA A 135 7.56 -3.34 13.06
C ALA A 135 6.79 -3.53 11.74
N ILE A 136 6.72 -4.75 11.20
CA ILE A 136 6.06 -4.99 9.91
C ILE A 136 4.54 -4.96 10.16
N PRO A 137 3.79 -4.02 9.56
CA PRO A 137 2.35 -3.97 9.69
C PRO A 137 1.73 -5.13 8.94
N LEU A 138 0.76 -5.81 9.55
CA LEU A 138 0.06 -6.93 8.91
C LEU A 138 -1.34 -6.56 8.44
N PRO A 139 -1.77 -7.04 7.26
CA PRO A 139 -3.14 -6.86 6.79
C PRO A 139 -4.13 -7.65 7.67
N ARG A 140 -5.39 -7.24 7.59
CA ARG A 140 -6.54 -7.92 8.18
C ARG A 140 -7.33 -8.58 7.06
N ILE A 141 -8.26 -9.47 7.40
CA ILE A 141 -9.04 -10.20 6.39
C ILE A 141 -9.77 -9.27 5.41
N TYR A 142 -10.26 -8.11 5.87
CA TYR A 142 -10.92 -7.14 4.98
C TYR A 142 -9.95 -6.42 4.04
N HIS A 143 -8.67 -6.25 4.41
CA HIS A 143 -7.64 -5.76 3.49
C HIS A 143 -7.44 -6.74 2.32
N ILE A 144 -7.51 -8.04 2.61
CA ILE A 144 -7.40 -9.11 1.59
C ILE A 144 -8.62 -9.08 0.67
N TRP A 145 -9.84 -9.01 1.22
CA TRP A 145 -11.06 -8.88 0.41
C TRP A 145 -11.04 -7.64 -0.47
N PHE A 146 -10.54 -6.52 0.08
CA PHE A 146 -10.39 -5.31 -0.70
C PHE A 146 -9.40 -5.50 -1.86
N TYR A 147 -8.26 -6.15 -1.62
CA TYR A 147 -7.31 -6.49 -2.68
C TYR A 147 -7.92 -7.40 -3.77
N VAL A 148 -8.77 -8.36 -3.40
CA VAL A 148 -9.50 -9.18 -4.39
C VAL A 148 -10.42 -8.30 -5.24
N LEU A 149 -11.14 -7.34 -4.64
CA LEU A 149 -11.95 -6.38 -5.39
C LEU A 149 -11.10 -5.50 -6.32
N LEU A 150 -9.91 -5.09 -5.89
CA LEU A 150 -8.96 -4.37 -6.74
C LEU A 150 -8.57 -5.18 -7.97
N LEU A 151 -8.30 -6.49 -7.80
CA LEU A 151 -7.98 -7.37 -8.91
C LEU A 151 -9.17 -7.52 -9.87
N ILE A 152 -10.38 -7.70 -9.35
CA ILE A 152 -11.59 -7.77 -10.18
C ILE A 152 -11.77 -6.48 -10.99
N ALA A 153 -11.62 -5.32 -10.36
CA ALA A 153 -11.70 -4.03 -11.04
C ALA A 153 -10.61 -3.89 -12.12
N HIS A 154 -9.37 -4.27 -11.81
CA HIS A 154 -8.26 -4.28 -12.76
C HIS A 154 -8.56 -5.13 -14.00
N TRP A 155 -9.11 -6.34 -13.83
CA TRP A 155 -9.50 -7.20 -14.95
C TRP A 155 -10.74 -6.71 -15.70
N SER A 156 -11.60 -5.92 -15.04
CA SER A 156 -12.79 -5.35 -15.65
C SER A 156 -12.48 -4.12 -16.50
N THR A 157 -11.42 -3.36 -16.24
CA THR A 157 -11.05 -2.15 -17.00
C THR A 157 -10.77 -2.48 -18.46
N SER A 158 -11.29 -1.72 -19.43
CA SER A 158 -11.10 -2.03 -20.86
C SER A 158 -9.69 -1.69 -21.37
N ALA A 159 -9.03 -0.68 -20.79
CA ALA A 159 -7.79 -0.05 -21.25
C ALA A 159 -6.51 -0.83 -20.86
N ASN A 160 -6.21 -1.94 -21.55
CA ASN A 160 -5.10 -2.88 -21.27
C ASN A 160 -3.78 -2.24 -20.81
N GLU A 161 -3.29 -1.25 -21.54
CA GLU A 161 -1.97 -0.63 -21.29
C GLU A 161 -1.90 0.15 -19.97
N PHE A 162 -3.03 0.72 -19.53
CA PHE A 162 -3.11 1.59 -18.34
C PHE A 162 -3.85 0.95 -17.16
N ARG A 163 -4.24 -0.34 -17.27
CA ARG A 163 -4.82 -1.09 -16.13
C ARG A 163 -3.86 -1.21 -14.93
N PRO A 164 -2.53 -1.34 -15.11
CA PRO A 164 -1.61 -1.44 -13.99
C PRO A 164 -1.64 -0.23 -13.06
N GLU A 165 -1.85 0.98 -13.59
CA GLU A 165 -1.88 2.23 -12.80
C GLU A 165 -3.01 2.23 -11.76
N GLN A 166 -4.17 1.68 -12.11
CA GLN A 166 -5.31 1.55 -11.18
C GLN A 166 -5.02 0.53 -10.07
N LEU A 167 -4.32 -0.56 -10.40
CA LEU A 167 -3.90 -1.56 -9.42
C LEU A 167 -2.83 -0.98 -8.48
N GLN A 168 -1.86 -0.23 -9.01
CA GLN A 168 -0.84 0.45 -8.22
C GLN A 168 -1.46 1.46 -7.25
N PHE A 169 -2.34 2.35 -7.73
CA PHE A 169 -3.09 3.28 -6.88
C PHE A 169 -3.79 2.54 -5.74
N GLY A 170 -4.59 1.52 -6.06
CA GLY A 170 -5.36 0.77 -5.08
C GLY A 170 -4.45 0.05 -4.07
N ALA A 171 -3.35 -0.53 -4.54
CA ALA A 171 -2.39 -1.26 -3.73
C ALA A 171 -1.62 -0.34 -2.76
N CYS A 172 -1.17 0.83 -3.20
CA CYS A 172 -0.46 1.79 -2.35
C CYS A 172 -1.39 2.39 -1.27
N TRP A 173 -2.62 2.74 -1.62
CA TRP A 173 -3.61 3.18 -0.63
C TRP A 173 -4.03 2.07 0.32
N LEU A 174 -4.18 0.84 -0.17
CA LEU A 174 -4.42 -0.32 0.70
C LEU A 174 -3.26 -0.52 1.68
N PHE A 175 -2.01 -0.40 1.23
CA PHE A 175 -0.84 -0.48 2.08
C PHE A 175 -0.85 0.62 3.16
N PHE A 176 -1.22 1.85 2.80
CA PHE A 176 -1.41 2.93 3.77
C PHE A 176 -2.45 2.56 4.83
N MET A 177 -3.57 1.95 4.44
CA MET A 177 -4.62 1.51 5.36
C MET A 177 -4.13 0.40 6.30
N VAL A 178 -3.37 -0.56 5.77
CA VAL A 178 -2.71 -1.61 6.56
C VAL A 178 -1.73 -1.00 7.56
N LEU A 179 -0.94 -0.02 7.13
CA LEU A 179 -0.04 0.71 8.02
C LEU A 179 -0.85 1.38 9.12
N MET A 180 -1.92 2.10 8.81
CA MET A 180 -2.71 2.85 9.80
C MET A 180 -3.40 1.96 10.83
N GLU A 181 -3.97 0.82 10.44
CA GLU A 181 -4.70 -0.06 11.34
C GLU A 181 -4.38 -1.56 11.08
N PRO A 182 -3.16 -1.99 11.45
CA PRO A 182 -2.70 -3.35 11.17
C PRO A 182 -3.38 -4.38 12.08
N LEU A 183 -3.24 -5.65 11.72
CA LEU A 183 -3.66 -6.79 12.55
C LEU A 183 -2.89 -6.79 13.88
N ASN A 184 -1.58 -6.61 13.83
CA ASN A 184 -0.69 -6.54 14.99
C ASN A 184 -0.62 -5.12 15.60
N ARG A 185 -1.72 -4.36 15.59
CA ARG A 185 -1.79 -2.98 16.13
C ARG A 185 -1.27 -2.84 17.56
N VAL A 186 -1.35 -3.91 18.34
CA VAL A 186 -0.89 -3.94 19.73
C VAL A 186 0.60 -3.61 19.82
N VAL A 187 1.41 -4.08 18.87
CA VAL A 187 2.86 -3.79 18.81
C VAL A 187 3.14 -2.31 18.51
N PHE A 188 2.18 -1.59 17.93
CA PHE A 188 2.27 -0.15 17.65
C PHE A 188 1.64 0.71 18.75
N SER A 189 1.15 0.11 19.84
CA SER A 189 0.59 0.82 20.99
C SER A 189 1.63 1.06 22.09
N ARG A 190 1.51 2.19 22.79
CA ARG A 190 2.30 2.48 24.01
C ARG A 190 1.90 1.61 25.20
N THR A 191 0.63 1.18 25.26
CA THR A 191 0.03 0.46 26.40
C THR A 191 0.59 -0.94 26.63
N THR A 192 1.42 -1.46 25.72
CA THR A 192 1.96 -2.81 25.80
C THR A 192 3.29 -2.92 26.52
N ILE A 193 3.85 -1.79 26.95
CA ILE A 193 5.21 -1.72 27.49
C ILE A 193 5.21 -1.77 29.02
N GLU A 194 4.04 -1.62 29.65
CA GLU A 194 3.85 -1.69 31.11
C GLU A 194 3.58 -3.11 31.63
N ARG A 195 4.12 -4.16 31.00
CA ARG A 195 4.06 -5.53 31.53
C ARG A 195 5.41 -6.24 31.48
#